data_AF-A0A6P7GWD8-F1
#
_entry.id   AF-A0A6P7GWD8-F1
#
_cell.length_a   1.000
_cell.length_b   1.000
_cell.length_c   1.000
_cell.angle_alpha   90.00
_cell.angle_beta   90.00
_cell.angle_gamma   90.00
#
_symmetry.space_group_name_H-M   'P 1'
#
loop_
_entity.id
_entity.type
_entity.pdbx_description
1 polymer ?
#
loop_
_entity_poly.entity_id
_entity_poly.type
_entity_poly.pdbx_seq_one_letter_code
_entity_poly.pdbx_strand_id
1 'polypeptide(L)'
;MDGYPLAKLPDAHQLPIFRLWMQMRCGKSWTQRQKRAFNQLTNKYLAHTNICYQKIKVPEMPICPHMANKFNWNHFELLRDMTSSLIFEYRRKIKQLRVHSAREYFPIMYDYPFPFRTFRNNYFAYLPAKEEDIYVGNFRITDWAAPKQRDASCFRFDNKK
;
A
#
# COMPACT_ATOMS: atom_id res chain seq x y z
N MET A 1 30.44 -30.19 -20.78
CA MET A 1 29.47 -29.27 -21.44
C MET A 1 28.22 -29.21 -20.57
N ASP A 2 28.34 -28.60 -19.39
CA ASP A 2 27.22 -28.53 -18.42
C ASP A 2 26.43 -27.24 -18.66
N GLY A 3 25.65 -27.26 -19.74
CA GLY A 3 24.79 -26.16 -20.14
C GLY A 3 23.44 -26.25 -19.43
N TYR A 4 23.15 -25.25 -18.61
CA TYR A 4 21.84 -24.91 -18.02
C TYR A 4 21.37 -25.74 -16.81
N PRO A 5 21.54 -25.23 -15.57
CA PRO A 5 20.98 -25.85 -14.36
C PRO A 5 19.44 -25.92 -14.37
N LEU A 6 18.76 -25.13 -15.21
CA LEU A 6 17.31 -25.23 -15.44
C LEU A 6 16.87 -26.56 -16.06
N ALA A 7 17.76 -27.25 -16.78
CA ALA A 7 17.47 -28.56 -17.38
C ALA A 7 17.46 -29.70 -16.33
N LYS A 8 17.90 -29.44 -15.10
CA LYS A 8 17.96 -30.42 -14.01
C LYS A 8 16.72 -30.41 -13.10
N LEU A 9 15.81 -29.44 -13.21
CA LEU A 9 14.55 -29.50 -12.48
C LEU A 9 13.60 -30.45 -13.21
N PRO A 10 13.24 -31.61 -12.62
CA PRO A 10 12.18 -32.44 -13.18
C PRO A 10 10.91 -31.60 -13.29
N ASP A 11 10.21 -31.71 -14.41
CA ASP A 11 8.94 -31.04 -14.65
C ASP A 11 8.95 -29.50 -14.60
N ALA A 12 10.10 -28.84 -14.81
CA ALA A 12 10.17 -27.38 -14.92
C ALA A 12 9.18 -26.79 -15.96
N HIS A 13 8.91 -27.54 -17.04
CA HIS A 13 7.95 -27.16 -18.07
C HIS A 13 6.48 -27.11 -17.59
N GLN A 14 6.17 -27.76 -16.47
CA GLN A 14 4.84 -27.74 -15.84
C GLN A 14 4.59 -26.45 -15.05
N LEU A 15 5.64 -25.69 -14.72
CA LEU A 15 5.45 -24.42 -14.02
C LEU A 15 4.60 -23.48 -14.89
N PRO A 16 3.58 -22.82 -14.31
CA PRO A 16 2.66 -21.96 -15.06
C PRO A 16 3.37 -20.89 -15.89
N ILE A 17 4.47 -20.34 -15.36
CA ILE A 17 5.25 -19.29 -16.01
C ILE A 17 5.98 -19.78 -17.26
N PHE A 18 6.53 -20.99 -17.24
CA PHE A 18 7.20 -21.58 -18.41
C PHE A 18 6.18 -22.02 -19.46
N ARG A 19 5.04 -22.56 -19.03
CA ARG A 19 3.94 -22.90 -19.95
C ARG A 19 3.42 -21.68 -20.68
N LEU A 20 3.21 -20.57 -19.97
CA LEU A 20 2.80 -19.30 -20.56
C LEU A 20 3.85 -18.76 -21.53
N TRP A 21 5.12 -18.76 -21.11
CA TRP A 21 6.25 -18.31 -21.92
C TRP A 21 6.38 -19.10 -23.23
N MET A 22 6.26 -20.44 -23.17
CA MET A 22 6.24 -21.31 -24.34
C MET A 22 5.04 -21.01 -25.25
N GLN A 23 3.84 -20.81 -24.70
CA GLN A 23 2.65 -20.45 -25.49
C GLN A 23 2.86 -19.16 -26.29
N MET A 24 3.46 -18.13 -25.68
CA MET A 24 3.72 -16.87 -26.37
C MET A 24 4.77 -16.99 -27.48
N ARG A 25 5.82 -17.80 -27.29
CA ARG A 25 6.85 -18.03 -28.32
C ARG A 25 6.39 -18.94 -29.45
N CYS A 26 5.55 -19.92 -29.15
CA CYS A 26 4.96 -20.80 -30.16
C CYS A 26 3.80 -20.15 -30.94
N GLY A 27 3.61 -18.82 -30.81
CA GLY A 27 2.64 -18.06 -31.60
C GLY A 27 1.17 -18.35 -31.25
N LYS A 28 0.87 -18.96 -30.10
CA LYS A 28 -0.53 -19.13 -29.67
C LYS A 28 -1.15 -17.76 -29.38
N SER A 29 -2.10 -17.37 -30.23
CA SER A 29 -2.85 -16.13 -30.06
C SER A 29 -3.89 -16.28 -28.95
N TRP A 30 -4.02 -15.24 -28.15
CA TRP A 30 -4.98 -15.19 -27.05
C TRP A 30 -6.33 -14.68 -27.55
N THR A 31 -7.37 -15.50 -27.39
CA THR A 31 -8.74 -15.05 -27.68
C THR A 31 -9.16 -13.98 -26.68
N GLN A 32 -10.10 -13.12 -27.09
CA GLN A 32 -10.61 -12.06 -26.20
C GLN A 32 -11.24 -12.64 -24.92
N ARG A 33 -11.84 -13.83 -24.99
CA ARG A 33 -12.40 -14.53 -23.82
C ARG A 33 -11.32 -14.94 -22.83
N GLN A 34 -10.20 -15.47 -23.30
CA GLN A 34 -9.06 -15.84 -22.45
C GLN A 34 -8.44 -14.63 -21.77
N LYS A 35 -8.27 -13.52 -22.51
CA LYS A 35 -7.79 -12.25 -21.94
C LYS A 35 -8.70 -11.75 -20.80
N ARG A 36 -10.02 -11.80 -20.99
CA ARG A 36 -10.99 -11.40 -19.95
C ARG A 36 -10.92 -12.29 -18.72
N ALA A 37 -10.86 -13.61 -18.91
CA ALA A 37 -10.75 -14.57 -17.80
C ALA A 37 -9.46 -14.36 -17.00
N PHE A 38 -8.35 -14.10 -17.70
CA PHE A 38 -7.07 -13.78 -17.08
C PHE A 38 -7.15 -12.47 -16.27
N ASN A 39 -7.68 -11.39 -16.87
CA ASN A 39 -7.86 -10.12 -16.16
C ASN A 39 -8.74 -10.25 -14.91
N GLN A 40 -9.80 -11.07 -14.96
CA GLN A 40 -10.63 -11.35 -13.80
C GLN A 40 -9.85 -12.06 -12.68
N LEU A 41 -8.99 -13.02 -13.04
CA LEU A 41 -8.13 -13.70 -12.09
C LEU A 41 -7.10 -12.74 -11.47
N THR A 42 -6.45 -11.92 -12.31
CA THR A 42 -5.53 -10.87 -11.85
C THR A 42 -6.24 -9.92 -10.89
N ASN A 43 -7.43 -9.43 -11.22
CA ASN A 43 -8.20 -8.55 -10.34
C ASN A 43 -8.54 -9.21 -9.00
N LYS A 44 -8.78 -10.52 -8.96
CA LYS A 44 -8.98 -11.25 -7.69
C LYS A 44 -7.70 -11.27 -6.84
N TYR A 45 -6.54 -11.49 -7.45
CA TYR A 45 -5.26 -11.43 -6.73
C TYR A 45 -4.93 -10.01 -6.25
N LEU A 46 -5.21 -8.99 -7.07
CA LEU A 46 -5.10 -7.58 -6.66
C LEU A 46 -6.13 -7.18 -5.59
N ALA A 47 -7.28 -7.85 -5.51
CA ALA A 47 -8.22 -7.64 -4.41
C ALA A 47 -7.71 -8.27 -3.11
N HIS A 48 -6.98 -9.38 -3.19
CA HIS A 48 -6.38 -10.04 -2.03
C HIS A 48 -5.31 -9.19 -1.35
N THR A 49 -4.50 -8.43 -2.10
CA THR A 49 -3.53 -7.49 -1.51
C THR A 49 -4.23 -6.41 -0.66
N ASN A 50 -5.43 -5.98 -1.02
CA ASN A 50 -6.23 -5.06 -0.18
C ASN A 50 -6.69 -5.69 1.14
N ILE A 51 -6.76 -7.02 1.23
CA ILE A 51 -7.08 -7.76 2.46
C ILE A 51 -5.83 -7.90 3.34
N CYS A 52 -4.70 -8.26 2.73
CA CYS A 52 -3.41 -8.39 3.43
C CYS A 52 -2.95 -7.06 4.05
N TYR A 53 -3.13 -5.96 3.32
CA TYR A 53 -2.78 -4.62 3.78
C TYR A 53 -3.99 -3.90 4.38
N GLN A 54 -4.38 -4.34 5.59
CA GLN A 54 -5.47 -3.73 6.33
C GLN A 54 -5.22 -2.23 6.60
N LYS A 55 -6.31 -1.48 6.71
CA LYS A 55 -6.27 -0.05 7.06
C LYS A 55 -5.62 0.13 8.44
N ILE A 56 -4.55 0.91 8.50
CA ILE A 56 -3.94 1.31 9.76
C ILE A 56 -4.95 2.16 10.51
N LYS A 57 -5.33 1.71 11.71
CA LYS A 57 -6.21 2.46 12.60
C LYS A 57 -5.56 3.79 12.95
N VAL A 58 -6.35 4.85 12.97
CA VAL A 58 -5.91 6.16 13.47
C VAL A 58 -5.54 5.96 14.94
N PRO A 59 -4.36 6.44 15.39
CA PRO A 59 -3.99 6.32 16.79
C PRO A 59 -4.98 7.10 17.64
N GLU A 60 -5.49 6.45 18.68
CA GLU A 60 -6.27 7.12 19.70
C GLU A 60 -5.32 7.82 20.67
N MET A 61 -5.70 8.99 21.15
CA MET A 61 -4.95 9.64 22.21
C MET A 61 -5.03 8.77 23.46
N PRO A 62 -3.91 8.48 24.14
CA PRO A 62 -3.88 7.63 25.33
C PRO A 62 -4.47 8.33 26.57
N ILE A 63 -5.15 9.46 26.38
CA ILE A 63 -5.71 10.28 27.44
C ILE A 63 -7.22 10.11 27.41
N CYS A 64 -7.75 9.60 28.51
CA CYS A 64 -9.20 9.53 28.72
C CYS A 64 -9.80 10.95 28.77
N PRO A 65 -10.98 11.20 28.17
CA PRO A 65 -11.65 12.51 28.21
C PRO A 65 -11.81 13.08 29.62
N HIS A 66 -12.03 12.23 30.63
CA HIS A 66 -12.11 12.67 32.04
C HIS A 66 -10.78 13.23 32.57
N MET A 67 -9.66 12.68 32.10
CA MET A 67 -8.32 13.15 32.49
C MET A 67 -7.92 14.40 31.71
N ALA A 68 -8.47 14.62 30.50
CA ALA A 68 -8.23 15.82 29.69
C ALA A 68 -8.53 17.12 30.47
N ASN A 69 -9.60 17.12 31.27
CA ASN A 69 -10.00 18.28 32.08
C ASN A 69 -9.02 18.62 33.22
N LYS A 70 -8.11 17.71 33.58
CA LYS A 70 -7.11 17.92 34.64
C LYS A 70 -5.80 18.51 34.09
N PHE A 71 -5.66 18.60 32.77
CA PHE A 71 -4.47 19.19 32.15
C PHE A 71 -4.54 20.71 32.16
N ASN A 72 -3.61 21.32 32.87
CA ASN A 72 -3.33 22.75 32.79
C ASN A 72 -2.24 23.04 31.74
N TRP A 73 -2.07 24.31 31.36
CA TRP A 73 -1.04 24.79 30.43
C TRP A 73 0.39 24.34 30.79
N ASN A 74 0.66 24.10 32.08
CA ASN A 74 1.95 23.57 32.55
C ASN A 74 2.30 22.20 31.95
N HIS A 75 1.32 21.46 31.44
CA HIS A 75 1.53 20.13 30.83
C HIS A 75 1.56 20.19 29.29
N PHE A 76 1.54 21.38 28.69
CA PHE A 76 1.47 21.55 27.24
C PHE A 76 2.63 20.87 26.52
N GLU A 77 3.87 21.00 27.02
CA GLU A 77 5.05 20.40 26.40
C GLU A 77 4.94 18.87 26.37
N LEU A 78 4.51 18.25 27.47
CA LEU A 78 4.30 16.81 27.57
C LEU A 78 3.23 16.34 26.57
N LEU A 79 2.11 17.07 26.46
CA LEU A 79 1.07 16.74 25.48
C LEU A 79 1.58 16.87 24.05
N ARG A 80 2.34 17.93 23.75
CA ARG A 80 2.92 18.16 22.43
C ARG A 80 3.88 17.04 22.04
N ASP A 81 4.73 16.61 22.94
CA ASP A 81 5.73 15.56 22.68
C ASP A 81 5.07 14.20 22.51
N MET A 82 4.04 13.91 23.32
CA MET A 82 3.22 12.71 23.19
C MET A 82 2.48 12.68 21.85
N THR A 83 1.81 13.77 21.46
CA THR A 83 1.12 13.89 20.18
C THR A 83 2.10 13.78 19.01
N SER A 84 3.27 14.42 19.11
CA SER A 84 4.31 14.35 18.08
C SER A 84 4.81 12.92 17.87
N SER A 85 5.03 12.18 18.97
CA SER A 85 5.43 10.77 18.94
C SER A 85 4.37 9.88 18.30
N LEU A 86 3.09 10.06 18.66
CA LEU A 86 1.97 9.31 18.06
C LEU A 86 1.81 9.57 16.56
N ILE A 87 1.92 10.85 16.16
CA ILE A 87 1.87 11.24 14.74
C ILE A 87 3.04 10.62 13.98
N PHE A 88 4.24 10.64 14.55
CA PHE A 88 5.43 10.06 13.94
C PHE A 88 5.26 8.56 13.70
N GLU A 89 4.88 7.81 14.74
CA GLU A 89 4.65 6.36 14.66
C GLU A 89 3.56 5.98 13.66
N TYR A 90 2.45 6.74 13.66
CA TYR A 90 1.39 6.52 12.69
C TYR A 90 1.85 6.77 11.25
N ARG A 91 2.55 7.87 10.99
CA ARG A 91 3.11 8.17 9.67
C ARG A 91 4.10 7.12 9.23
N ARG A 92 4.95 6.63 10.13
CA ARG A 92 5.92 5.55 9.86
C ARG A 92 5.21 4.26 9.45
N LYS A 93 4.17 3.85 10.17
CA LYS A 93 3.35 2.68 9.81
C LYS A 93 2.71 2.85 8.42
N ILE A 94 2.17 4.03 8.10
CA ILE A 94 1.61 4.29 6.77
C ILE A 94 2.66 4.15 5.67
N LYS A 95 3.86 4.72 5.88
CA LYS A 95 4.96 4.59 4.92
C LYS A 95 5.32 3.13 4.70
N GLN A 96 5.49 2.37 5.77
CA GLN A 96 5.81 0.95 5.71
C GLN A 96 4.74 0.17 4.94
N LEU A 97 3.46 0.38 5.24
CA LEU A 97 2.36 -0.27 4.53
C LEU A 97 2.42 0.02 3.02
N ARG A 98 2.67 1.26 2.61
CA ARG A 98 2.80 1.63 1.19
C ARG A 98 4.00 0.96 0.53
N VAL A 99 5.14 0.91 1.20
CA VAL A 99 6.35 0.25 0.69
C VAL A 99 6.15 -1.27 0.60
N HIS A 100 5.55 -1.89 1.61
CA HIS A 100 5.28 -3.34 1.60
C HIS A 100 4.29 -3.71 0.50
N SER A 101 3.18 -2.98 0.38
CA SER A 101 2.20 -3.21 -0.70
C SER A 101 2.80 -3.00 -2.08
N ALA A 102 3.61 -1.95 -2.27
CA ALA A 102 4.37 -1.76 -3.50
C ALA A 102 5.27 -2.97 -3.79
N ARG A 103 6.07 -3.44 -2.83
CA ARG A 103 6.96 -4.60 -3.00
C ARG A 103 6.24 -5.86 -3.42
N GLU A 104 5.04 -6.12 -2.91
CA GLU A 104 4.23 -7.25 -3.36
C GLU A 104 3.71 -7.11 -4.79
N TYR A 105 3.45 -5.88 -5.23
CA TYR A 105 3.07 -5.64 -6.62
C TYR A 105 4.24 -5.80 -7.60
N PHE A 106 5.50 -5.68 -7.17
CA PHE A 106 6.64 -5.73 -8.10
C PHE A 106 6.80 -7.10 -8.80
N PRO A 107 6.79 -8.26 -8.09
CA PRO A 107 6.90 -9.58 -8.72
C PRO A 107 5.79 -9.88 -9.73
N ILE A 108 4.55 -9.44 -9.48
CA ILE A 108 3.45 -9.69 -10.42
C ILE A 108 3.61 -8.93 -11.74
N MET A 109 4.47 -7.89 -11.78
CA MET A 109 4.79 -7.17 -13.02
C MET A 109 5.83 -7.87 -13.89
N TYR A 110 6.53 -8.87 -13.36
CA TYR A 110 7.42 -9.74 -14.15
C TYR A 110 6.66 -10.84 -14.87
N ASP A 111 5.38 -11.02 -14.56
CA ASP A 111 4.60 -12.03 -15.22
C ASP A 111 4.35 -11.60 -16.68
N TYR A 112 4.66 -12.52 -17.61
CA TYR A 112 4.53 -12.32 -19.05
C TYR A 112 3.12 -11.95 -19.60
N PRO A 113 1.98 -12.18 -18.91
CA PRO A 113 0.67 -11.90 -19.47
C PRO A 113 0.14 -10.50 -19.16
N PHE A 114 0.89 -9.65 -18.43
CA PHE A 114 0.41 -8.30 -18.15
C PHE A 114 0.33 -7.48 -19.45
N PRO A 115 -0.85 -6.92 -19.79
CA PRO A 115 -1.06 -6.24 -21.06
C PRO A 115 -0.27 -4.94 -21.23
N PHE A 116 0.42 -4.46 -20.19
CA PHE A 116 1.09 -3.16 -20.16
C PHE A 116 2.57 -3.30 -19.79
N ARG A 117 3.42 -3.65 -20.77
CA ARG A 117 4.90 -3.56 -20.62
C ARG A 117 5.35 -2.17 -20.14
N THR A 118 4.58 -1.14 -20.49
CA THR A 118 4.78 0.26 -20.09
C THR A 118 4.62 0.49 -18.59
N PHE A 119 3.75 -0.26 -17.90
CA PHE A 119 3.50 -0.04 -16.48
C PHE A 119 4.74 -0.36 -15.63
N ARG A 120 5.51 -1.39 -16.00
CA ARG A 120 6.78 -1.72 -15.32
C ARG A 120 7.78 -0.56 -15.38
N ASN A 121 7.94 0.05 -16.55
CA ASN A 121 8.85 1.19 -16.71
C ASN A 121 8.42 2.39 -15.87
N ASN A 122 7.11 2.50 -15.62
CA ASN A 122 6.52 3.57 -14.83
C ASN A 122 6.26 3.16 -13.37
N TYR A 123 6.64 1.96 -12.95
CA TYR A 123 6.29 1.41 -11.64
C TYR A 123 6.77 2.31 -10.51
N PHE A 124 8.06 2.69 -10.55
CA PHE A 124 8.68 3.55 -9.56
C PHE A 124 8.18 5.00 -9.61
N ALA A 125 7.46 5.40 -10.66
CA ALA A 125 6.81 6.71 -10.71
C ALA A 125 5.52 6.76 -9.87
N TYR A 126 4.87 5.62 -9.65
CA TYR A 126 3.59 5.53 -8.93
C TYR A 126 3.68 4.85 -7.56
N LEU A 127 4.62 3.92 -7.39
CA LEU A 127 4.74 3.10 -6.20
C LEU A 127 6.15 3.24 -5.58
N PRO A 128 6.24 3.47 -4.26
CA PRO A 128 7.53 3.65 -3.58
C PRO A 128 8.23 2.30 -3.37
N ALA A 129 9.52 2.22 -3.69
CA ALA A 129 10.33 1.02 -3.41
C ALA A 129 10.96 1.07 -2.02
N LYS A 130 11.25 2.29 -1.56
CA LYS A 130 11.91 2.62 -0.30
C LYS A 130 11.09 3.66 0.47
N GLU A 131 11.35 3.76 1.78
CA GLU A 131 10.68 4.77 2.63
C GLU A 131 11.07 6.21 2.27
N GLU A 132 12.26 6.39 1.70
CA GLU A 132 12.82 7.66 1.21
C GLU A 132 12.02 8.22 0.03
N ASP A 133 11.49 7.35 -0.83
CA ASP A 133 10.71 7.71 -2.01
C ASP A 133 9.38 8.41 -1.63
N ILE A 134 8.93 8.23 -0.39
CA ILE A 134 7.70 8.83 0.13
C ILE A 134 8.03 10.20 0.74
N TYR A 135 7.92 11.24 -0.10
CA TYR A 135 7.96 12.62 0.37
C TYR A 135 6.79 12.92 1.32
N VAL A 136 7.13 13.28 2.56
CA VAL A 136 6.19 13.64 3.65
C VAL A 136 5.54 15.01 3.42
N GLY A 137 6.01 15.77 2.43
CA GLY A 137 5.81 17.21 2.33
C GLY A 137 4.42 17.71 1.94
N ASN A 138 3.57 16.94 1.24
CA ASN A 138 2.33 17.52 0.68
C ASN A 138 1.15 16.55 0.50
N PHE A 139 1.17 15.37 1.11
CA PHE A 139 -0.02 14.51 1.11
C PHE A 139 -0.97 14.99 2.21
N ARG A 140 -1.85 15.95 1.89
CA ARG A 140 -3.02 16.23 2.74
C ARG A 140 -3.76 14.90 2.92
N ILE A 141 -3.80 14.40 4.15
CA ILE A 141 -4.50 13.16 4.55
C ILE A 141 -6.03 13.35 4.47
N THR A 142 -6.53 14.35 3.74
CA THR A 142 -7.96 14.70 3.68
C THR A 142 -8.75 13.86 2.70
N ASP A 143 -8.13 13.20 1.71
CA ASP A 143 -8.91 12.79 0.53
C ASP A 143 -9.31 11.31 0.48
N TRP A 144 -8.77 10.44 1.35
CA TRP A 144 -9.08 8.99 1.29
C TRP A 144 -9.39 8.30 2.62
N ALA A 145 -9.28 8.98 3.77
CA ALA A 145 -9.49 8.36 5.08
C ALA A 145 -10.08 9.27 6.16
N ALA A 146 -10.44 10.52 5.86
CA ALA A 146 -11.14 11.35 6.84
C ALA A 146 -12.63 10.93 6.87
N PRO A 147 -13.17 10.36 7.96
CA PRO A 147 -14.59 10.57 8.22
C PRO A 147 -14.77 12.08 8.26
N LYS A 148 -15.71 12.60 7.45
CA LYS A 148 -16.11 14.01 7.43
C LYS A 148 -16.01 14.56 8.85
N GLN A 149 -15.17 15.59 9.05
CA GLN A 149 -15.07 16.30 10.33
C GLN A 149 -16.49 16.53 10.83
N ARG A 150 -16.85 15.85 11.93
CA ARG A 150 -18.02 16.22 12.71
C ARG A 150 -17.70 17.60 13.27
N ASP A 151 -18.45 18.57 12.79
CA ASP A 151 -18.75 19.86 13.38
C ASP A 151 -17.64 20.48 14.24
N ALA A 152 -16.98 21.50 13.66
CA ALA A 152 -16.16 22.47 14.39
C ALA A 152 -16.97 23.34 15.39
N SER A 153 -18.16 22.91 15.81
CA SER A 153 -19.00 23.58 16.80
C SER A 153 -18.53 23.35 18.25
N CYS A 154 -17.66 22.36 18.50
CA CYS A 154 -17.25 21.99 19.87
C CYS A 154 -16.06 22.80 20.44
N PHE A 155 -15.44 23.71 19.67
CA PHE A 155 -14.36 24.58 20.15
C PHE A 155 -14.70 26.06 19.92
N ARG A 156 -15.84 26.53 20.44
CA ARG A 156 -15.99 27.95 20.78
C ARG A 156 -15.68 28.11 22.25
N PHE A 157 -14.51 28.66 22.55
CA PHE A 157 -14.28 29.29 23.85
C PHE A 157 -15.15 30.55 23.86
N ASP A 158 -16.32 30.46 24.49
CA ASP A 158 -17.11 31.64 24.84
C ASP A 158 -16.34 32.42 25.90
N ASN A 159 -15.51 33.37 25.44
CA ASN A 159 -15.00 34.44 26.29
C ASN A 159 -16.15 35.40 26.59
N LYS A 160 -16.88 35.14 27.67
CA LYS A 160 -17.70 36.17 28.32
C LYS A 160 -16.96 36.65 29.57
N LYS A 161 -16.50 37.90 29.48
CA LYS A 161 -16.18 38.77 30.62
C LYS A 161 -17.46 39.11 31.37
#